data_AF-A0A444IQM6-F1
#
_entry.id   AF-A0A444IQM6-F1
#
_cell.length_a   1.000
_cell.length_b   1.000
_cell.length_c   1.000
_cell.angle_alpha   90.00
_cell.angle_beta   90.00
_cell.angle_gamma   90.00
#
_symmetry.space_group_name_H-M   'P 1'
#
loop_
_entity.id
_entity.type
_entity.pdbx_description
1 polymer ?
#
loop_
_entity_poly.entity_id
_entity_poly.type
_entity_poly.pdbx_seq_one_letter_code
_entity_poly.pdbx_strand_id
1 'polypeptide(L)' 'MLDGVGVSPHQRAGIKAAVEAELAGALARNGVGSGLQSGGSFRSVLANSIIVGAQNEPSRLGRQIGQAVYGGISK' A
#
# COMPACT_ATOMS: atom_id res chain seq x y z
N MET A 1 7.80 1.26 -10.11
CA MET A 1 8.60 0.47 -11.05
C MET A 1 8.32 -0.99 -10.69
N LEU A 2 8.16 -1.90 -11.65
CA LEU A 2 8.04 -3.34 -11.33
C LEU A 2 9.45 -3.84 -10.99
N ASP A 3 9.94 -3.47 -9.81
CA ASP A 3 11.29 -3.78 -9.38
C ASP A 3 11.40 -5.28 -9.09
N GLY A 4 12.27 -5.97 -9.82
CA GLY A 4 12.56 -7.41 -9.64
C GLY A 4 12.09 -8.34 -10.77
N VAL A 5 11.33 -7.85 -11.75
CA VAL A 5 10.97 -8.61 -12.95
C VAL A 5 11.75 -8.04 -14.13
N GLY A 6 12.54 -8.87 -14.82
CA GLY A 6 13.29 -8.48 -16.02
C GLY A 6 12.34 -8.20 -17.19
N VAL A 7 11.76 -7.00 -17.21
CA VAL A 7 10.81 -6.58 -18.24
C VAL A 7 11.56 -5.76 -19.30
N SER A 8 11.55 -6.21 -20.55
CA SER A 8 12.14 -5.43 -21.64
C SER A 8 11.34 -4.12 -21.89
N PRO A 9 11.97 -3.04 -22.36
CA PRO A 9 11.30 -1.75 -22.59
C PRO A 9 10.03 -1.86 -23.46
N HIS A 10 10.04 -2.74 -24.46
CA HIS A 10 8.91 -2.97 -25.35
C HIS A 10 7.72 -3.68 -24.67
N GLN A 11 7.98 -4.52 -23.67
CA GLN A 11 6.95 -5.23 -22.91
C GLN A 11 6.34 -4.36 -21.80
N ARG A 12 7.06 -3.31 -21.38
CA ARG A 12 6.65 -2.43 -20.28
C ARG A 12 5.29 -1.76 -20.52
N ALA A 13 5.02 -1.32 -21.75
CA ALA A 13 3.75 -0.68 -22.09
C ALA A 13 2.57 -1.66 -21.99
N GLY A 14 2.72 -2.86 -22.54
CA GLY A 14 1.68 -3.89 -22.49
C GLY A 14 1.44 -4.41 -21.07
N ILE A 15 2.50 -4.65 -20.30
CA ILE A 15 2.39 -5.08 -18.90
C ILE A 15 1.73 -3.98 -18.06
N LYS A 16 2.12 -2.72 -18.24
CA LYS A 16 1.49 -1.60 -17.53
C LYS A 16 -0.01 -1.53 -17.84
N ALA A 17 -0.39 -1.61 -19.12
CA ALA A 17 -1.80 -1.59 -19.53
C ALA A 17 -2.60 -2.75 -18.94
N ALA A 18 -2.02 -3.96 -18.92
CA ALA A 18 -2.66 -5.14 -18.33
C ALA A 18 -2.85 -4.98 -16.80
N VAL A 19 -1.84 -4.46 -16.10
CA VAL A 19 -1.92 -4.17 -14.66
C VAL A 19 -2.96 -3.08 -14.37
N GLU A 20 -3.02 -2.03 -15.17
CA GLU A 20 -4.01 -0.97 -15.04
C GLU A 20 -5.43 -1.49 -15.27
N ALA A 21 -5.63 -2.33 -16.29
CA ALA A 21 -6.92 -2.94 -16.59
C ALA A 21 -7.41 -3.83 -15.43
N GLU A 22 -6.54 -4.67 -14.86
CA GLU A 22 -6.95 -5.50 -13.73
C GLU A 22 -7.12 -4.72 -12.43
N LEU A 23 -6.31 -3.68 -12.20
CA LEU A 23 -6.50 -2.80 -11.06
C LEU A 23 -7.86 -2.10 -11.16
N ALA A 24 -8.20 -1.57 -12.33
CA ALA A 24 -9.49 -0.96 -12.58
C ALA A 24 -10.64 -1.97 -12.36
N GLY A 25 -10.48 -3.21 -12.85
CA GLY A 25 -11.44 -4.29 -12.62
C GLY A 25 -11.61 -4.63 -11.13
N ALA A 26 -10.51 -4.74 -10.40
CA ALA A 26 -10.53 -5.03 -8.96
C ALA A 26 -11.19 -3.89 -8.16
N LEU A 27 -10.92 -2.64 -8.51
CA LEU A 27 -11.55 -1.47 -7.88
C LEU A 27 -13.03 -1.37 -8.23
N ALA A 28 -13.44 -1.72 -9.46
CA ALA A 28 -14.85 -1.74 -9.83
C ALA A 28 -15.63 -2.84 -9.09
N ARG A 29 -15.02 -4.01 -8.89
CA ARG A 29 -15.65 -5.15 -8.20
C ARG A 29 -15.75 -4.96 -6.69
N ASN A 30 -14.68 -4.48 -6.06
CA ASN A 30 -14.58 -4.40 -4.60
C ASN A 30 -14.83 -2.99 -4.05
N GLY A 31 -14.97 -2.00 -4.94
CA GLY A 31 -14.98 -0.60 -4.58
C GLY A 31 -13.61 -0.13 -4.08
N VAL A 32 -13.60 1.12 -3.64
CA VAL A 32 -12.52 1.68 -2.83
C VAL A 32 -13.12 1.93 -1.45
N GLY A 33 -12.36 1.63 -0.37
CA GLY A 33 -12.82 1.87 1.00
C GLY A 33 -13.37 3.28 1.17
N SER A 34 -14.42 3.46 1.98
CA SER A 34 -15.19 4.71 2.06
C SER A 34 -14.34 5.96 2.32
N GLY A 35 -13.26 5.85 3.09
CA GLY A 35 -12.33 6.96 3.33
C GLY A 35 -11.43 7.34 2.14
N LEU A 36 -11.23 6.44 1.16
CA LEU A 36 -10.49 6.74 -0.06
C LEU A 36 -11.37 7.45 -1.10
N GLN A 37 -12.68 7.26 -1.05
CA GLN A 37 -13.64 7.92 -1.94
C GLN A 37 -13.68 9.44 -1.74
N SER A 38 -13.32 9.94 -0.54
CA SER A 38 -13.29 11.37 -0.21
C SER A 38 -11.97 12.07 -0.57
N GLY A 39 -11.15 11.51 -1.45
CA GLY A 39 -9.89 12.12 -1.89
C GLY A 39 -8.64 11.68 -1.12
N GLY A 40 -8.73 10.59 -0.35
CA GLY A 40 -7.58 9.78 0.07
C GLY A 40 -6.60 10.40 1.07
N SER A 41 -6.88 11.59 1.62
CA SER A 41 -6.03 12.18 2.66
C SER A 41 -6.54 11.83 4.05
N PHE A 42 -5.87 10.88 4.71
CA PHE A 42 -6.14 10.52 6.09
C PHE A 42 -5.19 11.28 7.03
N ARG A 43 -5.72 12.23 7.80
CA ARG A 43 -4.96 12.90 8.87
C ARG A 43 -4.59 11.93 10.00
N SER A 44 -5.35 10.85 10.17
CA SER A 44 -5.15 9.82 11.19
C SER A 44 -5.67 8.47 10.67
N VAL A 45 -5.02 7.38 11.07
CA VAL A 45 -5.41 6.01 10.76
C VAL A 45 -5.55 5.21 12.05
N LEU A 46 -6.59 4.37 12.13
CA LEU A 46 -6.75 3.45 13.25
C LEU A 46 -5.75 2.30 13.10
N ALA A 47 -4.67 2.37 13.85
CA ALA A 47 -3.55 1.44 13.77
C ALA A 47 -3.44 0.60 15.06
N ASN A 48 -2.86 -0.60 14.95
CA ASN A 48 -2.55 -1.42 16.13
C ASN A 48 -1.47 -0.75 17.00
N SER A 49 -1.45 -1.10 18.29
CA SER A 49 -0.51 -0.57 19.27
C SER A 49 0.96 -0.82 18.86
N ILE A 50 1.80 0.19 19.03
CA ILE A 50 3.26 0.08 18.82
C ILE A 50 3.92 -0.25 20.16
N ILE A 51 4.84 -1.21 20.19
CA ILE A 51 5.56 -1.59 21.41
C ILE A 51 6.90 -0.84 21.45
N VAL A 52 6.99 0.16 22.32
CA VAL A 52 8.22 0.93 22.57
C VAL A 52 8.90 0.38 23.82
N GLY A 53 9.94 -0.44 23.64
CA GLY A 53 10.79 -0.99 24.70
C GLY A 53 12.21 -0.43 24.65
N ALA A 54 12.95 -0.52 25.76
CA ALA A 54 14.27 0.07 25.97
C ALA A 54 15.41 -0.46 25.05
N GLN A 55 15.16 -1.52 24.27
CA GLN A 55 16.12 -2.19 23.37
C GLN A 55 15.67 -2.13 21.90
N ASN A 56 14.83 -1.17 21.53
CA ASN A 56 14.30 -1.08 20.18
C ASN A 56 15.27 -0.36 19.24
N GLU A 57 16.04 -1.17 18.51
CA GLU A 57 16.68 -0.80 17.26
C GLU A 57 15.74 0.08 16.39
N PRO A 58 16.18 1.27 15.92
CA PRO A 58 15.35 2.19 15.14
C PRO A 58 14.70 1.53 13.91
N SER A 59 15.41 0.59 13.32
CA SER A 59 14.96 -0.22 12.17
C SER A 59 13.73 -1.10 12.49
N ARG A 60 13.64 -1.62 13.72
CA ARG A 60 12.51 -2.43 14.20
C ARG A 60 11.30 -1.54 14.48
N LEU A 61 11.52 -0.37 15.09
CA LEU A 61 10.46 0.60 15.36
C LEU A 61 9.85 1.13 14.06
N GLY A 62 10.69 1.51 13.08
CA GLY A 62 10.22 1.95 11.75
C GLY A 62 9.36 0.90 11.05
N ARG A 63 9.71 -0.39 11.17
CA ARG A 63 8.92 -1.50 10.63
C ARG A 63 7.55 -1.63 11.29
N GLN A 64 7.49 -1.50 12.62
CA GLN A 64 6.23 -1.54 13.36
C GLN A 64 5.31 -0.37 12.95
N ILE A 65 5.85 0.84 12.82
CA ILE A 65 5.11 2.01 12.33
C ILE A 65 4.56 1.73 10.93
N GLY A 66 5.40 1.27 10.01
CA GLY A 66 4.97 0.98 8.63
C GLY A 66 3.85 -0.05 8.56
N GLN A 67 3.97 -1.16 9.31
CA GLN A 67 2.94 -2.20 9.38
C GLN A 67 1.63 -1.67 9.98
N ALA A 68 1.72 -0.89 11.05
CA ALA A 68 0.56 -0.34 11.74
C ALA A 68 -0.20 0.67 10.87
N VAL A 69 0.53 1.57 10.17
CA VAL A 69 -0.06 2.55 9.24
C VAL A 69 -0.67 1.86 8.03
N TYR A 70 0.05 0.95 7.38
CA TYR A 70 -0.45 0.25 6.19
C TYR A 70 -1.70 -0.59 6.51
N GLY A 71 -1.70 -1.28 7.65
CA GLY A 71 -2.88 -2.00 8.14
C GLY A 71 -4.07 -1.07 8.42
N GLY A 72 -3.82 0.12 8.97
CA GLY A 72 -4.86 1.12 9.25
C GLY A 72 -5.47 1.77 8.01
N ILE A 73 -4.74 1.88 6.89
CA ILE A 73 -5.27 2.38 5.61
C ILE A 73 -6.16 1.32 4.93
N SER A 74 -5.88 0.03 5.16
CA SER A 74 -6.61 -1.08 4.55
C SER A 74 -7.94 -1.48 5.23
N LYS A 75 -8.23 -0.89 6.40
CA LYS A 75 -9.49 -1.08 7.15
C LYS A 75 -10.47 0.04 6.84
#